data_AF-A0A3B8X5M3-F1
#
_entry.id   AF-A0A3B8X5M3-F1
#
_cell.length_a   1.000
_cell.length_b   1.000
_cell.length_c   1.000
_cell.angle_alpha   90.00
_cell.angle_beta   90.00
_cell.angle_gamma   90.00
#
_symmetry.space_group_name_H-M   'P 1'
#
loop_
_entity.id
_entity.type
_entity.pdbx_description
1 polymer ?
#
loop_
_entity_poly.entity_id
_entity_poly.type
_entity_poly.pdbx_seq_one_letter_code
_entity_poly.pdbx_strand_id
1 'polypeptide(L)'
;MAEKDLPKAGEERGWGMMLQNFLNPEEVKVINYAQNGRSTKSFIDLGLWDKVYAAIQPGDYVFIQFGHNDAKADDPARYAAAFGAYQDNLRLFVDGVREKGGTPVLITPVARRWFKEGGLDRNCHTDYPAAMKAVAKEKDVILLDVTTPTLDWIEGLGDEASRAFFMISTGKNDNTHLVPAGARKVTEIVCGLIKEQIPSLAKSLQYYHIVVSADGHGDYRTVQEGIDACPDYSHQEITRILIRKGTYKEMVSIPHTKFRLYIKGEGADNTLITYDKYAKALWPGRDIAVGTSGSASIYIHASYITFEDIAFENSAGEGKEIGQAVAVFTDGDFLFFNRCRFLGNQDTLYTYGRFGKFGGIKRNYFKDCYIEGTTDFIFGTSIAYFENCHIHSKKNSYVTAASTLAGQKYGYVFVDCRLTADEGIDKCYLGRPWGAYAKTVFIHCELGSHILPEGWHDWEKEGKPDTKKNSYYAEYGNFGPGARGPRVKWAHSLREKDLREYSFEKVMYQSQDGIVWDPYNNK
;
A
#
# COMPACT_ATOMS: atom_id res chain seq x y z
N MET A 1 -16.96 -10.18 16.30
CA MET A 1 -18.11 -9.47 15.70
C MET A 1 -18.29 -9.95 14.28
N ALA A 2 -19.53 -9.93 13.79
CA ALA A 2 -19.86 -10.45 12.47
C ALA A 2 -19.17 -9.72 11.33
N GLU A 3 -18.95 -10.43 10.22
CA GLU A 3 -18.70 -9.77 8.94
C GLU A 3 -19.86 -8.85 8.60
N LYS A 4 -19.51 -7.70 8.02
CA LYS A 4 -20.46 -6.66 7.63
C LYS A 4 -20.10 -6.20 6.25
N ASP A 5 -21.12 -5.95 5.42
CA ASP A 5 -20.96 -5.00 4.34
C ASP A 5 -20.76 -3.64 5.03
N LEU A 6 -19.58 -3.07 4.86
CA LEU A 6 -19.20 -1.83 5.51
C LEU A 6 -19.35 -0.74 4.46
N PRO A 7 -20.45 0.05 4.41
CA PRO A 7 -20.58 1.16 3.47
C PRO A 7 -20.00 2.48 3.98
N LYS A 8 -19.76 2.66 5.30
CA LYS A 8 -19.31 3.95 5.87
C LYS A 8 -18.08 3.84 6.79
N ALA A 9 -17.40 4.96 6.98
CA ALA A 9 -16.34 5.11 8.00
C ALA A 9 -16.96 5.23 9.40
N GLY A 10 -16.26 4.77 10.44
CA GLY A 10 -16.74 4.84 11.83
C GLY A 10 -17.78 3.77 12.22
N GLU A 11 -17.97 2.76 11.37
CA GLU A 11 -18.84 1.63 11.69
C GLU A 11 -18.20 0.69 12.73
N GLU A 12 -19.08 0.02 13.47
CA GLU A 12 -18.74 -0.90 14.55
C GLU A 12 -17.96 -2.11 14.02
N ARG A 13 -16.73 -2.32 14.53
CA ARG A 13 -15.82 -3.40 14.08
C ARG A 13 -15.29 -4.29 15.21
N GLY A 14 -15.10 -5.56 14.90
CA GLY A 14 -14.52 -6.53 15.85
C GLY A 14 -13.12 -6.92 15.44
N TRP A 15 -12.32 -7.37 16.40
CA TRP A 15 -10.95 -7.79 16.14
C TRP A 15 -10.85 -8.90 15.08
N GLY A 16 -11.80 -9.85 15.05
CA GLY A 16 -11.83 -10.92 14.05
C GLY A 16 -11.94 -10.42 12.60
N MET A 17 -12.57 -9.26 12.37
CA MET A 17 -12.65 -8.63 11.04
C MET A 17 -11.32 -8.00 10.61
N MET A 18 -10.44 -7.72 11.56
CA MET A 18 -9.14 -7.09 11.32
C MET A 18 -7.99 -8.09 11.29
N LEU A 19 -8.18 -9.32 11.80
CA LEU A 19 -7.12 -10.33 11.94
C LEU A 19 -6.42 -10.63 10.61
N GLN A 20 -7.17 -10.68 9.51
CA GLN A 20 -6.64 -10.85 8.15
C GLN A 20 -5.63 -9.78 7.71
N ASN A 21 -5.61 -8.61 8.35
CA ASN A 21 -4.67 -7.54 8.07
C ASN A 21 -3.32 -7.75 8.77
N PHE A 22 -3.22 -8.77 9.64
CA PHE A 22 -2.04 -9.11 10.42
C PHE A 22 -1.44 -10.46 10.02
N LEU A 23 -1.96 -11.11 8.97
CA LEU A 23 -1.54 -12.43 8.52
C LEU A 23 -1.15 -12.40 7.05
N ASN A 24 -0.16 -13.20 6.68
CA ASN A 24 0.22 -13.41 5.29
C ASN A 24 -0.94 -14.09 4.53
N PRO A 25 -1.60 -13.43 3.58
CA PRO A 25 -2.74 -14.01 2.85
C PRO A 25 -2.35 -15.17 1.93
N GLU A 26 -1.06 -15.33 1.61
CA GLU A 26 -0.56 -16.47 0.83
C GLU A 26 -0.45 -17.75 1.67
N GLU A 27 -0.38 -17.62 3.00
CA GLU A 27 -0.23 -18.74 3.94
C GLU A 27 -1.50 -19.05 4.71
N VAL A 28 -2.28 -18.00 5.05
CA VAL A 28 -3.43 -18.13 5.95
C VAL A 28 -4.64 -17.38 5.38
N LYS A 29 -5.76 -18.09 5.29
CA LYS A 29 -7.07 -17.51 5.00
C LYS A 29 -7.87 -17.38 6.30
N VAL A 30 -8.34 -16.17 6.58
CA VAL A 30 -9.24 -15.91 7.71
C VAL A 30 -10.70 -16.04 7.23
N ILE A 31 -11.51 -16.80 7.98
CA ILE A 31 -12.96 -16.89 7.76
C ILE A 31 -13.65 -16.54 9.08
N ASN A 32 -14.41 -15.46 9.08
CA ASN A 32 -15.06 -14.94 10.29
C ASN A 32 -16.54 -15.34 10.33
N TYR A 33 -16.85 -16.30 11.22
CA TYR A 33 -18.21 -16.78 11.47
C TYR A 33 -18.90 -16.10 12.65
N ALA A 34 -18.29 -15.06 13.25
CA ALA A 34 -18.89 -14.43 14.41
C ALA A 34 -20.26 -13.81 14.05
N GLN A 35 -21.16 -13.74 15.03
CA GLN A 35 -22.46 -13.08 14.86
C GLN A 35 -22.74 -12.17 16.05
N ASN A 36 -23.03 -10.90 15.77
CA ASN A 36 -23.31 -9.91 16.81
C ASN A 36 -24.56 -10.30 17.62
N GLY A 37 -24.52 -10.01 18.93
CA GLY A 37 -25.64 -10.26 19.83
C GLY A 37 -25.94 -11.73 20.12
N ARG A 38 -25.03 -12.65 19.80
CA ARG A 38 -25.15 -14.07 20.13
C ARG A 38 -24.34 -14.43 21.37
N SER A 39 -24.90 -15.37 22.12
CA SER A 39 -24.30 -16.12 23.22
C SER A 39 -23.96 -17.52 22.73
N THR A 40 -23.24 -18.32 23.52
CA THR A 40 -22.99 -19.73 23.20
C THR A 40 -24.28 -20.48 22.90
N LYS A 41 -25.30 -20.32 23.76
CA LYS A 41 -26.62 -20.94 23.63
C LYS A 41 -27.32 -20.53 22.32
N SER A 42 -27.50 -19.23 22.11
CA SER A 42 -28.22 -18.74 20.92
C SER A 42 -27.46 -18.99 19.61
N PHE A 43 -26.13 -19.13 19.66
CA PHE A 43 -25.33 -19.51 18.49
C PHE A 43 -25.59 -20.97 18.07
N ILE A 44 -25.79 -21.86 19.05
CA ILE A 44 -26.21 -23.25 18.82
C ILE A 44 -27.66 -23.31 18.35
N ASP A 45 -28.59 -22.70 19.10
CA ASP A 45 -30.03 -22.79 18.81
C ASP A 45 -30.40 -22.29 17.39
N LEU A 46 -29.63 -21.34 16.85
CA LEU A 46 -29.83 -20.77 15.52
C LEU A 46 -29.10 -21.52 14.40
N GLY A 47 -28.45 -22.65 14.69
CA GLY A 47 -27.68 -23.44 13.73
C GLY A 47 -26.45 -22.72 13.18
N LEU A 48 -25.94 -21.69 13.88
CA LEU A 48 -24.74 -20.98 13.45
C LEU A 48 -23.48 -21.81 13.71
N TRP A 49 -23.47 -22.60 14.79
CA TRP A 49 -22.41 -23.57 15.05
C TRP A 49 -22.32 -24.63 13.95
N ASP A 50 -23.46 -25.14 13.46
CA ASP A 50 -23.48 -26.17 12.42
C ASP A 50 -22.76 -25.71 11.14
N LYS A 51 -22.87 -24.42 10.80
CA LYS A 51 -22.15 -23.81 9.68
C LYS A 51 -20.64 -23.79 9.89
N VAL A 52 -20.19 -23.47 11.10
CA VAL A 52 -18.77 -23.51 11.47
C VAL A 52 -18.29 -24.95 11.39
N TYR A 53 -18.95 -25.85 12.12
CA TYR A 53 -18.60 -27.27 12.19
C TYR A 53 -18.51 -27.93 10.81
N ALA A 54 -19.44 -27.63 9.91
CA ALA A 54 -19.42 -28.15 8.54
C ALA A 54 -18.24 -27.64 7.70
N ALA A 55 -17.70 -26.46 8.01
CA ALA A 55 -16.63 -25.83 7.25
C ALA A 55 -15.22 -26.26 7.70
N ILE A 56 -15.04 -26.69 8.96
CA ILE A 56 -13.73 -27.05 9.52
C ILE A 56 -13.07 -28.15 8.69
N GLN A 57 -11.82 -27.92 8.32
CA GLN A 57 -10.92 -28.89 7.71
C GLN A 57 -9.80 -29.30 8.70
N PRO A 58 -9.21 -30.50 8.53
CA PRO A 58 -8.04 -30.88 9.30
C PRO A 58 -6.91 -29.85 9.16
N GLY A 59 -6.36 -29.42 10.31
CA GLY A 59 -5.29 -28.41 10.37
C GLY A 59 -5.78 -26.97 10.58
N ASP A 60 -7.08 -26.69 10.49
CA ASP A 60 -7.63 -25.37 10.78
C ASP A 60 -7.47 -24.98 12.25
N TYR A 61 -7.23 -23.70 12.52
CA TYR A 61 -7.39 -23.11 13.85
C TYR A 61 -8.80 -22.51 13.98
N VAL A 62 -9.53 -22.90 15.02
CA VAL A 62 -10.88 -22.37 15.28
C VAL A 62 -10.87 -21.55 16.57
N PHE A 63 -10.87 -20.23 16.42
CA PHE A 63 -10.91 -19.28 17.52
C PHE A 63 -12.35 -19.07 18.02
N ILE A 64 -12.60 -19.35 19.29
CA ILE A 64 -13.92 -19.36 19.91
C ILE A 64 -13.96 -18.29 21.02
N GLN A 65 -14.74 -17.23 20.82
CA GLN A 65 -14.91 -16.14 21.79
C GLN A 65 -16.39 -15.89 22.10
N PHE A 66 -16.77 -16.03 23.38
CA PHE A 66 -18.11 -15.75 23.91
C PHE A 66 -18.01 -15.21 25.36
N GLY A 67 -19.15 -14.87 25.97
CA GLY A 67 -19.24 -14.42 27.37
C GLY A 67 -19.99 -13.10 27.57
N HIS A 68 -20.03 -12.19 26.57
CA HIS A 68 -20.74 -10.91 26.72
C HIS A 68 -22.26 -11.06 26.83
N ASN A 69 -22.85 -11.91 25.99
CA ASN A 69 -24.30 -12.07 25.90
C ASN A 69 -24.81 -13.24 26.73
N ASP A 70 -23.95 -14.20 27.06
CA ASP A 70 -24.26 -15.32 27.96
C ASP A 70 -24.66 -14.82 29.35
N ALA A 71 -24.10 -13.68 29.78
CA ALA A 71 -24.38 -13.00 31.05
C ALA A 71 -25.78 -12.38 31.20
N LYS A 72 -26.61 -12.35 30.14
CA LYS A 72 -27.91 -11.67 30.15
C LYS A 72 -29.01 -12.52 30.81
N ALA A 73 -29.03 -12.57 32.14
CA ALA A 73 -30.00 -13.35 32.91
C ALA A 73 -31.47 -12.96 32.68
N ASP A 74 -31.71 -11.74 32.20
CA ASP A 74 -33.02 -11.21 31.81
C ASP A 74 -33.49 -11.65 30.41
N ASP A 75 -32.62 -12.30 29.63
CA ASP A 75 -32.90 -12.81 28.28
C ASP A 75 -32.68 -14.33 28.23
N PRO A 76 -33.71 -15.16 28.51
CA PRO A 76 -33.58 -16.62 28.54
C PRO A 76 -33.13 -17.25 27.23
N ALA A 77 -33.33 -16.58 26.09
CA ALA A 77 -32.86 -17.05 24.79
C ALA A 77 -31.34 -16.94 24.65
N ARG A 78 -30.70 -16.06 25.45
CA ARG A 78 -29.24 -15.85 25.43
C ARG A 78 -28.55 -16.37 26.68
N TYR A 79 -29.20 -16.33 27.84
CA TYR A 79 -28.60 -16.66 29.10
C TYR A 79 -28.02 -18.07 29.13
N ALA A 80 -26.79 -18.20 29.63
CA ALA A 80 -26.16 -19.47 29.91
C ALA A 80 -25.30 -19.30 31.17
N ALA A 81 -25.67 -19.97 32.28
CA ALA A 81 -24.95 -19.84 33.54
C ALA A 81 -23.44 -20.13 33.38
N ALA A 82 -22.61 -19.24 33.91
CA ALA A 82 -21.15 -19.24 33.70
C ALA A 82 -20.53 -20.60 34.05
N PHE A 83 -20.78 -21.12 35.27
CA PHE A 83 -20.41 -22.47 35.68
C PHE A 83 -21.60 -23.42 35.49
N GLY A 84 -21.73 -24.00 34.30
CA GLY A 84 -22.88 -24.81 33.89
C GLY A 84 -23.04 -24.74 32.37
N ALA A 85 -24.23 -24.33 31.90
CA ALA A 85 -24.59 -24.33 30.48
C ALA A 85 -23.56 -23.63 29.57
N TYR A 86 -22.93 -22.53 30.02
CA TYR A 86 -21.88 -21.87 29.25
C TYR A 86 -20.67 -22.79 29.03
N GLN A 87 -20.21 -23.47 30.08
CA GLN A 87 -19.10 -24.42 29.98
C GLN A 87 -19.47 -25.63 29.12
N ASP A 88 -20.69 -26.16 29.27
CA ASP A 88 -21.17 -27.28 28.45
C ASP A 88 -21.16 -26.94 26.95
N ASN A 89 -21.60 -25.73 26.60
CA ASN A 89 -21.56 -25.25 25.22
C ASN A 89 -20.11 -25.06 24.72
N LEU A 90 -19.20 -24.54 25.56
CA LEU A 90 -17.79 -24.43 25.18
C LEU A 90 -17.15 -25.81 24.95
N ARG A 91 -17.46 -26.80 25.79
CA ARG A 91 -17.00 -28.19 25.60
C ARG A 91 -17.50 -28.74 24.27
N LEU A 92 -18.78 -28.53 23.95
CA LEU A 92 -19.36 -28.92 22.65
C LEU A 92 -18.59 -28.34 21.48
N PHE A 93 -18.25 -27.05 21.52
CA PHE A 93 -17.46 -26.43 20.46
C PHE A 93 -16.06 -27.03 20.36
N VAL A 94 -15.34 -27.14 21.49
CA VAL A 94 -13.98 -27.69 21.54
C VAL A 94 -13.93 -29.13 20.99
N ASP A 95 -14.86 -29.97 21.42
CA ASP A 95 -14.93 -31.37 21.01
C ASP A 95 -15.26 -31.47 19.51
N GLY A 96 -16.20 -30.66 19.02
CA GLY A 96 -16.56 -30.63 17.60
C GLY A 96 -15.42 -30.17 16.70
N VAL A 97 -14.59 -29.20 17.12
CA VAL A 97 -13.39 -28.80 16.36
C VAL A 97 -12.41 -29.96 16.25
N ARG A 98 -12.14 -30.65 17.37
CA ARG A 98 -11.20 -31.79 17.41
C ARG A 98 -11.68 -32.95 16.58
N GLU A 99 -12.99 -33.24 16.60
CA GLU A 99 -13.60 -34.28 15.77
C GLU A 99 -13.33 -34.07 14.28
N LYS A 100 -13.31 -32.81 13.83
CA LYS A 100 -12.98 -32.42 12.44
C LYS A 100 -11.49 -32.35 12.14
N GLY A 101 -10.62 -32.65 13.11
CA GLY A 101 -9.16 -32.53 12.96
C GLY A 101 -8.64 -31.09 13.03
N GLY A 102 -9.46 -30.14 13.49
CA GLY A 102 -9.03 -28.76 13.74
C GLY A 102 -8.41 -28.60 15.14
N THR A 103 -7.78 -27.46 15.36
CA THR A 103 -7.23 -27.03 16.65
C THR A 103 -8.13 -25.96 17.26
N PRO A 104 -8.89 -26.26 18.33
CA PRO A 104 -9.68 -25.25 19.01
C PRO A 104 -8.76 -24.27 19.76
N VAL A 105 -9.14 -23.00 19.79
CA VAL A 105 -8.49 -21.97 20.60
C VAL A 105 -9.57 -21.16 21.30
N LEU A 106 -9.58 -21.18 22.64
CA LEU A 106 -10.52 -20.39 23.42
C LEU A 106 -9.96 -18.96 23.61
N ILE A 107 -10.82 -17.96 23.53
CA ILE A 107 -10.44 -16.55 23.73
C ILE A 107 -11.39 -15.92 24.73
N THR A 108 -10.86 -15.35 25.82
CA THR A 108 -11.70 -14.65 26.80
C THR A 108 -12.35 -13.38 26.20
N PRO A 109 -13.47 -12.89 26.76
CA PRO A 109 -14.15 -11.69 26.29
C PRO A 109 -13.24 -10.45 26.24
N VAL A 110 -13.34 -9.63 25.18
CA VAL A 110 -12.80 -8.26 25.18
C VAL A 110 -13.45 -7.45 26.30
N ALA A 111 -12.65 -6.74 27.11
CA ALA A 111 -13.14 -5.92 28.21
C ALA A 111 -14.14 -4.83 27.77
N ARG A 112 -15.06 -4.45 28.68
CA ARG A 112 -15.95 -3.30 28.47
C ARG A 112 -15.35 -2.04 29.08
N ARG A 113 -15.55 -0.89 28.45
CA ARG A 113 -15.14 0.44 28.95
C ARG A 113 -16.10 0.95 30.02
N TRP A 114 -16.21 0.24 31.14
CA TRP A 114 -17.12 0.56 32.24
C TRP A 114 -16.40 1.31 33.35
N PHE A 115 -16.19 2.61 33.17
CA PHE A 115 -15.70 3.47 34.25
C PHE A 115 -16.81 3.74 35.27
N LYS A 116 -16.47 3.60 36.55
CA LYS A 116 -17.30 3.90 37.73
C LYS A 116 -16.56 4.86 38.66
N GLU A 117 -17.23 5.31 39.73
CA GLU A 117 -16.54 6.01 40.82
C GLU A 117 -15.41 5.12 41.36
N GLY A 118 -14.16 5.55 41.18
CA GLY A 118 -12.96 4.81 41.59
C GLY A 118 -12.17 4.13 40.47
N GLY A 119 -12.61 4.18 39.21
CA GLY A 119 -11.82 3.71 38.05
C GLY A 119 -12.56 2.74 37.13
N LEU A 120 -11.80 1.99 36.33
CA LEU A 120 -12.35 1.00 35.41
C LEU A 120 -12.88 -0.22 36.17
N ASP A 121 -14.12 -0.63 35.89
CA ASP A 121 -14.71 -1.85 36.44
C ASP A 121 -14.06 -3.10 35.81
N ARG A 122 -13.07 -3.65 36.52
CA ARG A 122 -12.38 -4.88 36.12
C ARG A 122 -13.26 -6.13 36.20
N ASN A 123 -14.45 -6.06 36.81
CA ASN A 123 -15.42 -7.16 36.89
C ASN A 123 -16.51 -7.10 35.81
N CYS A 124 -16.25 -6.43 34.67
CA CYS A 124 -17.24 -6.18 33.62
C CYS A 124 -17.86 -7.42 32.95
N HIS A 125 -17.30 -8.62 33.19
CA HIS A 125 -17.79 -9.91 32.67
C HIS A 125 -18.04 -10.97 33.75
N THR A 126 -18.04 -10.59 35.03
CA THR A 126 -18.26 -11.51 36.17
C THR A 126 -17.45 -12.81 36.05
N ASP A 127 -18.09 -13.97 36.19
CA ASP A 127 -17.44 -15.29 36.25
C ASP A 127 -17.12 -15.88 34.87
N TYR A 128 -17.54 -15.26 33.76
CA TYR A 128 -17.41 -15.85 32.43
C TYR A 128 -15.96 -16.09 31.96
N PRO A 129 -15.00 -15.16 32.17
CA PRO A 129 -13.59 -15.44 31.89
C PRO A 129 -13.04 -16.59 32.74
N ALA A 130 -13.42 -16.68 34.02
CA ALA A 130 -12.98 -17.75 34.91
C ALA A 130 -13.56 -19.12 34.50
N ALA A 131 -14.83 -19.16 34.12
CA ALA A 131 -15.49 -20.36 33.62
C ALA A 131 -14.85 -20.88 32.32
N MET A 132 -14.52 -19.98 31.39
CA MET A 132 -13.80 -20.35 30.16
C MET A 132 -12.39 -20.86 30.45
N LYS A 133 -11.64 -20.19 31.35
CA LYS A 133 -10.32 -20.64 31.82
C LYS A 133 -10.37 -22.06 32.41
N ALA A 134 -11.42 -22.37 33.17
CA ALA A 134 -11.63 -23.70 33.73
C ALA A 134 -11.86 -24.75 32.63
N VAL A 135 -12.68 -24.47 31.60
CA VAL A 135 -12.85 -25.36 30.44
C VAL A 135 -11.56 -25.53 29.67
N ALA A 136 -10.79 -24.45 29.48
CA ALA A 136 -9.52 -24.52 28.77
C ALA A 136 -8.53 -25.47 29.45
N LYS A 137 -8.43 -25.37 30.78
CA LYS A 137 -7.62 -26.28 31.60
C LYS A 137 -8.14 -27.71 31.59
N GLU A 138 -9.45 -27.90 31.71
CA GLU A 138 -10.10 -29.22 31.71
C GLU A 138 -9.87 -29.96 30.38
N LYS A 139 -10.03 -29.26 29.26
CA LYS A 139 -9.94 -29.84 27.92
C LYS A 139 -8.52 -29.82 27.35
N ASP A 140 -7.55 -29.24 28.06
CA ASP A 140 -6.18 -29.02 27.59
C ASP A 140 -6.16 -28.33 26.21
N VAL A 141 -6.74 -27.13 26.15
CA VAL A 141 -6.85 -26.32 24.93
C VAL A 141 -6.20 -24.96 25.14
N ILE A 142 -5.57 -24.45 24.08
CA ILE A 142 -4.94 -23.12 24.08
C ILE A 142 -5.97 -22.06 24.45
N LEU A 143 -5.60 -21.18 25.38
CA LEU A 143 -6.43 -20.05 25.80
C LEU A 143 -5.66 -18.74 25.61
N LEU A 144 -6.19 -17.87 24.76
CA LEU A 144 -5.71 -16.49 24.64
C LEU A 144 -6.53 -15.62 25.62
N ASP A 145 -5.91 -15.21 26.74
CA ASP A 145 -6.57 -14.30 27.69
C ASP A 145 -6.51 -12.85 27.22
N VAL A 146 -7.56 -12.41 26.52
CA VAL A 146 -7.70 -11.05 26.00
C VAL A 146 -8.34 -10.10 27.02
N THR A 147 -9.12 -10.60 27.98
CA THR A 147 -9.78 -9.76 29.00
C THR A 147 -8.77 -8.95 29.79
N THR A 148 -7.70 -9.58 30.30
CA THR A 148 -6.74 -8.91 31.17
C THR A 148 -5.97 -7.79 30.43
N PRO A 149 -5.32 -8.04 29.27
CA PRO A 149 -4.59 -6.98 28.57
C PRO A 149 -5.50 -5.86 28.05
N THR A 150 -6.76 -6.16 27.73
CA THR A 150 -7.71 -5.11 27.30
C THR A 150 -8.16 -4.24 28.47
N LEU A 151 -8.34 -4.80 29.67
CA LEU A 151 -8.56 -3.99 30.89
C LEU A 151 -7.36 -3.08 31.17
N ASP A 152 -6.15 -3.64 31.16
CA ASP A 152 -4.92 -2.87 31.46
C ASP A 152 -4.70 -1.74 30.45
N TRP A 153 -4.97 -2.00 29.17
CA TRP A 153 -4.91 -0.99 28.12
C TRP A 153 -5.93 0.14 28.32
N ILE A 154 -7.20 -0.20 28.59
CA ILE A 154 -8.26 0.80 28.80
C ILE A 154 -7.96 1.62 30.07
N GLU A 155 -7.55 0.97 31.15
CA GLU A 155 -7.19 1.62 32.41
C GLU A 155 -5.99 2.56 32.25
N GLY A 156 -4.95 2.13 31.53
CA GLY A 156 -3.78 2.95 31.25
C GLY A 156 -4.06 4.21 30.43
N LEU A 157 -5.09 4.18 29.56
CA LEU A 157 -5.56 5.37 28.84
C LEU A 157 -6.44 6.28 29.71
N GLY A 158 -7.11 5.72 30.71
CA GLY A 158 -8.15 6.40 31.48
C GLY A 158 -9.47 6.60 30.71
N ASP A 159 -10.46 7.19 31.39
CA ASP A 159 -11.82 7.33 30.87
C ASP A 159 -11.83 8.14 29.56
N GLU A 160 -11.35 9.38 29.58
CA GLU A 160 -11.50 10.28 28.42
C GLU A 160 -10.79 9.77 27.16
N ALA A 161 -9.50 9.44 27.24
CA ALA A 161 -8.72 9.04 26.07
C ALA A 161 -9.18 7.69 25.48
N SER A 162 -9.68 6.77 26.30
CA SER A 162 -10.18 5.48 25.81
C SER A 162 -11.45 5.60 24.95
N ARG A 163 -12.20 6.71 25.04
CA ARG A 163 -13.44 6.94 24.24
C ARG A 163 -13.22 6.79 22.75
N ALA A 164 -12.05 7.22 22.24
CA ALA A 164 -11.69 7.21 20.83
C ALA A 164 -11.68 5.81 20.20
N PHE A 165 -11.66 4.74 21.00
CA PHE A 165 -11.58 3.36 20.54
C PHE A 165 -12.92 2.61 20.60
N PHE A 166 -13.95 3.22 21.20
CA PHE A 166 -15.27 2.64 21.35
C PHE A 166 -16.32 3.45 20.58
N MET A 167 -17.47 2.83 20.31
CA MET A 167 -18.59 3.45 19.59
C MET A 167 -19.13 4.71 20.30
N ILE A 168 -18.79 4.94 21.56
CA ILE A 168 -19.06 6.20 22.25
C ILE A 168 -18.46 7.44 21.57
N SER A 169 -17.37 7.28 20.83
CA SER A 169 -16.78 8.34 20.00
C SER A 169 -17.70 8.79 18.86
N THR A 170 -18.66 7.97 18.44
CA THR A 170 -19.60 8.28 17.34
C THR A 170 -20.91 8.89 17.83
N GLY A 171 -20.96 9.36 19.08
CA GLY A 171 -22.17 9.91 19.71
C GLY A 171 -23.18 8.85 20.18
N LYS A 172 -22.86 7.56 20.09
CA LYS A 172 -23.69 6.47 20.66
C LYS A 172 -23.39 6.30 22.14
N ASN A 173 -24.35 5.90 22.97
CA ASN A 173 -24.03 5.52 24.36
C ASN A 173 -23.56 4.05 24.42
N ASP A 174 -22.39 3.76 23.87
CA ASP A 174 -21.89 2.39 23.70
C ASP A 174 -20.41 2.25 24.11
N ASN A 175 -20.22 1.59 25.26
CA ASN A 175 -18.92 1.31 25.88
C ASN A 175 -18.43 -0.14 25.68
N THR A 176 -19.08 -0.89 24.79
CA THR A 176 -18.76 -2.31 24.56
C THR A 176 -18.20 -2.52 23.17
N HIS A 177 -18.82 -1.92 22.16
CA HIS A 177 -18.39 -2.13 20.78
C HIS A 177 -17.30 -1.15 20.36
N LEU A 178 -16.42 -1.60 19.49
CA LEU A 178 -15.24 -0.86 19.05
C LEU A 178 -15.50 -0.15 17.73
N VAL A 179 -14.86 1.00 17.55
CA VAL A 179 -14.63 1.60 16.22
C VAL A 179 -13.41 0.92 15.56
N PRO A 180 -13.08 1.18 14.28
CA PRO A 180 -11.97 0.51 13.60
C PRO A 180 -10.63 0.58 14.36
N ALA A 181 -10.29 1.74 14.93
CA ALA A 181 -9.08 1.92 15.73
C ALA A 181 -9.03 0.99 16.96
N GLY A 182 -10.16 0.83 17.66
CA GLY A 182 -10.26 -0.08 18.81
C GLY A 182 -10.19 -1.54 18.39
N ALA A 183 -10.86 -1.91 17.30
CA ALA A 183 -10.80 -3.26 16.74
C ALA A 183 -9.37 -3.65 16.35
N ARG A 184 -8.63 -2.73 15.70
CA ARG A 184 -7.22 -2.90 15.38
C ARG A 184 -6.40 -3.13 16.65
N LYS A 185 -6.56 -2.28 17.68
CA LYS A 185 -5.79 -2.41 18.92
C LYS A 185 -6.02 -3.73 19.65
N VAL A 186 -7.26 -4.19 19.70
CA VAL A 186 -7.58 -5.51 20.27
C VAL A 186 -6.99 -6.64 19.42
N THR A 187 -6.94 -6.49 18.10
CA THR A 187 -6.29 -7.45 17.20
C THR A 187 -4.79 -7.53 17.44
N GLU A 188 -4.11 -6.39 17.67
CA GLU A 188 -2.69 -6.37 18.05
C GLU A 188 -2.45 -7.17 19.34
N ILE A 189 -3.31 -7.02 20.35
CA ILE A 189 -3.26 -7.81 21.59
C ILE A 189 -3.40 -9.31 21.29
N VAL A 190 -4.39 -9.68 20.47
CA VAL A 190 -4.60 -11.09 20.08
C VAL A 190 -3.39 -11.64 19.32
N CYS A 191 -2.82 -10.89 18.38
CA CYS A 191 -1.62 -11.27 17.64
C CYS A 191 -0.40 -11.43 18.56
N GLY A 192 -0.27 -10.60 19.60
CA GLY A 192 0.75 -10.78 20.64
C GLY A 192 0.61 -12.13 21.34
N LEU A 193 -0.61 -12.48 21.75
CA LEU A 193 -0.90 -13.76 22.39
C LEU A 193 -0.70 -14.96 21.44
N ILE A 194 -1.07 -14.82 20.15
CA ILE A 194 -0.78 -15.82 19.10
C ILE A 194 0.73 -16.02 18.98
N LYS A 195 1.51 -14.94 18.95
CA LYS A 195 2.97 -15.00 18.83
C LYS A 195 3.61 -15.78 19.98
N GLU A 196 3.08 -15.60 21.20
CA GLU A 196 3.57 -16.28 22.40
C GLU A 196 3.16 -17.75 22.48
N GLN A 197 1.92 -18.08 22.10
CA GLN A 197 1.32 -19.37 22.40
C GLN A 197 1.11 -20.30 21.19
N ILE A 198 1.16 -19.76 19.96
CA ILE A 198 0.87 -20.52 18.72
C ILE A 198 2.01 -20.30 17.70
N PRO A 199 3.21 -20.89 17.90
CA PRO A 199 4.39 -20.64 17.06
C PRO A 199 4.21 -20.98 15.57
N SER A 200 3.31 -21.90 15.23
CA SER A 200 2.96 -22.24 13.84
C SER A 200 2.30 -21.07 13.14
N LEU A 201 1.29 -20.45 13.74
CA LEU A 201 0.58 -19.30 13.20
C LEU A 201 1.38 -18.00 13.32
N ALA A 202 2.24 -17.89 14.35
CA ALA A 202 3.11 -16.74 14.58
C ALA A 202 4.03 -16.43 13.38
N LYS A 203 4.46 -17.47 12.63
CA LYS A 203 5.31 -17.32 11.44
C LYS A 203 4.62 -16.59 10.30
N SER A 204 3.30 -16.69 10.24
CA SER A 204 2.48 -16.03 9.22
C SER A 204 2.08 -14.61 9.61
N LEU A 205 2.42 -14.14 10.83
CA LEU A 205 2.08 -12.77 11.24
C LEU A 205 2.88 -11.74 10.43
N GLN A 206 2.19 -10.78 9.83
CA GLN A 206 2.77 -9.63 9.13
C GLN A 206 2.22 -8.34 9.70
N TYR A 207 3.09 -7.42 10.11
CA TYR A 207 2.67 -6.14 10.67
C TYR A 207 2.82 -5.01 9.66
N TYR A 208 1.71 -4.32 9.43
CA TYR A 208 1.65 -3.01 8.77
C TYR A 208 1.07 -2.03 9.77
N HIS A 209 1.60 -0.80 9.83
CA HIS A 209 1.07 0.24 10.71
C HIS A 209 -0.32 0.68 10.25
N ILE A 210 -0.53 0.68 8.93
CA ILE A 210 -1.77 1.10 8.28
C ILE A 210 -2.13 0.09 7.19
N VAL A 211 -3.40 -0.30 7.12
CA VAL A 211 -3.97 -1.08 6.02
C VAL A 211 -5.11 -0.30 5.37
N VAL A 212 -5.05 -0.09 4.07
CA VAL A 212 -6.07 0.56 3.27
C VAL A 212 -6.82 -0.49 2.46
N SER A 213 -8.15 -0.50 2.50
CA SER A 213 -8.96 -1.42 1.71
C SER A 213 -10.28 -0.81 1.26
N ALA A 214 -10.52 -0.83 -0.06
CA ALA A 214 -11.72 -0.23 -0.66
C ALA A 214 -13.03 -0.88 -0.16
N ASP A 215 -13.02 -2.17 0.15
CA ASP A 215 -14.15 -2.91 0.70
C ASP A 215 -14.43 -2.60 2.19
N GLY A 216 -13.54 -1.82 2.83
CA GLY A 216 -13.67 -1.42 4.22
C GLY A 216 -13.12 -2.44 5.23
N HIS A 217 -12.43 -3.51 4.83
CA HIS A 217 -11.79 -4.42 5.77
C HIS A 217 -10.45 -3.93 6.33
N GLY A 218 -9.87 -2.87 5.76
CA GLY A 218 -8.67 -2.18 6.26
C GLY A 218 -8.97 -1.08 7.28
N ASP A 219 -7.95 -0.50 7.88
CA ASP A 219 -8.05 0.65 8.80
C ASP A 219 -8.72 1.87 8.13
N TYR A 220 -8.40 2.09 6.85
CA TYR A 220 -8.96 3.17 6.01
C TYR A 220 -9.50 2.62 4.69
N ARG A 221 -10.37 3.39 4.03
CA ARG A 221 -10.95 3.01 2.73
C ARG A 221 -10.19 3.58 1.56
N THR A 222 -9.73 4.81 1.72
CA THR A 222 -9.03 5.54 0.67
C THR A 222 -7.54 5.59 0.97
N VAL A 223 -6.74 5.69 -0.08
CA VAL A 223 -5.30 5.84 0.04
C VAL A 223 -4.97 7.18 0.70
N GLN A 224 -5.69 8.25 0.35
CA GLN A 224 -5.47 9.56 0.97
C GLN A 224 -5.70 9.53 2.48
N GLU A 225 -6.75 8.88 2.98
CA GLU A 225 -6.99 8.74 4.42
C GLU A 225 -5.83 8.00 5.12
N GLY A 226 -5.31 6.94 4.49
CA GLY A 226 -4.15 6.20 5.01
C GLY A 226 -2.88 7.03 5.05
N ILE A 227 -2.64 7.87 4.03
CA ILE A 227 -1.51 8.80 3.99
C ILE A 227 -1.67 9.89 5.05
N ASP A 228 -2.86 10.47 5.18
CA ASP A 228 -3.15 11.54 6.15
C ASP A 228 -2.93 11.07 7.60
N ALA A 229 -3.23 9.80 7.88
CA ALA A 229 -3.02 9.16 9.17
C ALA A 229 -1.55 8.88 9.52
N CYS A 230 -0.63 8.94 8.55
CA CYS A 230 0.79 8.77 8.83
C CYS A 230 1.32 9.95 9.66
N PRO A 231 2.24 9.72 10.62
CA PRO A 231 2.86 10.81 11.37
C PRO A 231 3.67 11.74 10.44
N ASP A 232 3.54 13.04 10.65
CA ASP A 232 4.41 14.02 10.00
C ASP A 232 5.81 13.99 10.62
N TYR A 233 6.84 14.19 9.78
CA TYR A 233 8.24 14.30 10.17
C TYR A 233 8.77 13.07 10.94
N SER A 234 8.28 11.87 10.60
CA SER A 234 8.82 10.61 11.14
C SER A 234 10.22 10.32 10.59
N HIS A 235 11.23 10.82 11.29
CA HIS A 235 12.63 10.65 10.90
C HIS A 235 13.27 9.36 11.44
N GLN A 236 12.66 8.70 12.41
CA GLN A 236 13.25 7.55 13.11
C GLN A 236 12.63 6.22 12.68
N GLU A 237 11.32 6.21 12.40
CA GLU A 237 10.57 4.98 12.11
C GLU A 237 9.97 5.01 10.71
N ILE A 238 9.93 3.84 10.06
CA ILE A 238 9.32 3.65 8.76
C ILE A 238 7.84 3.32 8.98
N THR A 239 6.95 4.15 8.45
CA THR A 239 5.52 3.80 8.44
C THR A 239 5.25 2.84 7.28
N ARG A 240 4.88 1.61 7.63
CA ARG A 240 4.52 0.53 6.71
C ARG A 240 3.03 0.55 6.41
N ILE A 241 2.67 0.68 5.14
CA ILE A 241 1.30 0.81 4.65
C ILE A 241 1.04 -0.34 3.67
N LEU A 242 0.00 -1.13 3.92
CA LEU A 242 -0.54 -2.08 2.96
C LEU A 242 -1.75 -1.47 2.26
N ILE A 243 -1.77 -1.47 0.94
CA ILE A 243 -2.94 -1.15 0.14
C ILE A 243 -3.44 -2.47 -0.44
N ARG A 244 -4.62 -2.91 0.00
CA ARG A 244 -5.21 -4.17 -0.46
C ARG A 244 -5.52 -4.13 -1.95
N LYS A 245 -5.76 -5.29 -2.55
CA LYS A 245 -6.23 -5.37 -3.93
C LYS A 245 -7.52 -4.55 -4.11
N GLY A 246 -7.64 -3.90 -5.26
CA GLY A 246 -8.76 -3.04 -5.59
C GLY A 246 -8.34 -1.86 -6.48
N THR A 247 -9.34 -1.16 -6.98
CA THR A 247 -9.17 0.09 -7.72
C THR A 247 -9.56 1.27 -6.84
N TYR A 248 -8.59 2.15 -6.60
CA TYR A 248 -8.73 3.35 -5.79
C TYR A 248 -8.80 4.55 -6.74
N LYS A 249 -10.03 4.94 -7.12
CA LYS A 249 -10.26 6.10 -7.99
C LYS A 249 -10.30 7.38 -7.17
N GLU A 250 -9.13 7.93 -6.89
CA GLU A 250 -8.93 9.13 -6.08
C GLU A 250 -7.64 9.85 -6.50
N MET A 251 -7.61 11.16 -6.30
CA MET A 251 -6.38 11.93 -6.46
C MET A 251 -5.63 11.89 -5.13
N VAL A 252 -4.39 11.39 -5.14
CA VAL A 252 -3.57 11.22 -3.93
C VAL A 252 -2.47 12.26 -3.88
N SER A 253 -2.25 12.86 -2.71
CA SER A 253 -1.13 13.75 -2.44
C SER A 253 -0.38 13.26 -1.20
N ILE A 254 0.92 13.01 -1.37
CA ILE A 254 1.84 12.68 -0.29
C ILE A 254 2.69 13.93 -0.02
N PRO A 255 2.32 14.76 0.98
CA PRO A 255 2.99 16.03 1.21
C PRO A 255 4.41 15.83 1.74
N HIS A 256 5.27 16.84 1.57
CA HIS A 256 6.67 16.83 2.02
C HIS A 256 6.87 16.57 3.53
N THR A 257 5.80 16.70 4.32
CA THR A 257 5.80 16.39 5.76
C THR A 257 5.79 14.89 6.02
N LYS A 258 5.28 14.07 5.09
CA LYS A 258 5.38 12.61 5.19
C LYS A 258 6.77 12.19 4.75
N PHE A 259 7.41 11.33 5.52
CA PHE A 259 8.78 10.90 5.28
C PHE A 259 8.93 9.45 5.72
N ARG A 260 9.82 8.68 5.07
CA ARG A 260 10.08 7.26 5.41
C ARG A 260 8.80 6.41 5.40
N LEU A 261 8.19 6.31 4.23
CA LEU A 261 7.04 5.43 4.02
C LEU A 261 7.45 4.18 3.23
N TYR A 262 6.93 3.04 3.64
CA TYR A 262 6.91 1.81 2.85
C TYR A 262 5.48 1.51 2.44
N ILE A 263 5.16 1.64 1.17
CA ILE A 263 3.81 1.51 0.63
C ILE A 263 3.77 0.30 -0.29
N LYS A 264 3.05 -0.74 0.11
CA LYS A 264 2.98 -2.01 -0.61
C LYS A 264 1.55 -2.31 -1.07
N GLY A 265 1.38 -2.74 -2.32
CA GLY A 265 0.14 -3.32 -2.83
C GLY A 265 0.08 -4.86 -2.72
N GLU A 266 -1.08 -5.47 -2.95
CA GLU A 266 -1.26 -6.94 -3.05
C GLU A 266 -1.00 -7.45 -4.49
N GLY A 267 -0.02 -6.85 -5.18
CA GLY A 267 0.34 -7.14 -6.56
C GLY A 267 -0.02 -5.99 -7.51
N ALA A 268 0.90 -5.61 -8.38
CA ALA A 268 0.72 -4.42 -9.24
C ALA A 268 -0.39 -4.58 -10.29
N ASP A 269 -0.79 -5.81 -10.62
CA ASP A 269 -1.95 -6.07 -11.48
C ASP A 269 -3.29 -6.06 -10.70
N ASN A 270 -3.23 -6.09 -9.35
CA ASN A 270 -4.39 -6.21 -8.47
C ASN A 270 -4.67 -4.95 -7.65
N THR A 271 -3.68 -4.09 -7.44
CA THR A 271 -3.79 -2.85 -6.66
C THR A 271 -3.50 -1.65 -7.55
N LEU A 272 -4.53 -0.85 -7.84
CA LEU A 272 -4.48 0.28 -8.77
C LEU A 272 -4.92 1.59 -8.10
N ILE A 273 -4.06 2.61 -8.13
CA ILE A 273 -4.43 4.00 -7.83
C ILE A 273 -4.64 4.73 -9.16
N THR A 274 -5.84 5.28 -9.37
CA THR A 274 -6.20 5.93 -10.64
C THR A 274 -6.96 7.23 -10.45
N TYR A 275 -6.78 8.14 -11.39
CA TYR A 275 -7.60 9.34 -11.55
C TYR A 275 -7.62 9.74 -13.03
N ASP A 276 -8.44 10.70 -13.41
CA ASP A 276 -8.72 11.03 -14.83
C ASP A 276 -8.62 12.53 -15.13
N LYS A 277 -7.78 13.26 -14.39
CA LYS A 277 -7.53 14.68 -14.66
C LYS A 277 -6.54 14.84 -15.81
N TYR A 278 -6.74 15.87 -16.64
CA TYR A 278 -5.91 16.15 -17.81
C TYR A 278 -5.61 17.65 -17.91
N ALA A 279 -4.55 18.01 -18.63
CA ALA A 279 -3.99 19.36 -18.63
C ALA A 279 -4.97 20.45 -19.10
N LYS A 280 -5.87 20.13 -20.02
CA LYS A 280 -6.91 21.04 -20.52
C LYS A 280 -8.16 21.13 -19.64
N ALA A 281 -8.30 20.27 -18.64
CA ALA A 281 -9.40 20.38 -17.67
C ALA A 281 -9.29 21.72 -16.94
N LEU A 282 -10.43 22.32 -16.60
CA LEU A 282 -10.47 23.58 -15.86
C LEU A 282 -10.36 23.33 -14.36
N TRP A 283 -9.72 24.25 -13.65
CA TRP A 283 -9.79 24.27 -12.18
C TRP A 283 -11.26 24.46 -11.74
N PRO A 284 -11.74 23.77 -10.70
CA PRO A 284 -13.08 23.98 -10.18
C PRO A 284 -13.33 25.47 -9.88
N GLY A 285 -14.33 26.06 -10.55
CA GLY A 285 -14.71 27.46 -10.39
C GLY A 285 -13.78 28.48 -11.05
N ARG A 286 -12.89 28.08 -11.97
CA ARG A 286 -12.01 29.01 -12.72
C ARG A 286 -11.89 28.61 -14.18
N ASP A 287 -11.93 29.59 -15.08
CA ASP A 287 -11.67 29.40 -16.52
C ASP A 287 -10.16 29.34 -16.83
N ILE A 288 -9.44 28.54 -16.04
CA ILE A 288 -8.00 28.34 -16.17
C ILE A 288 -7.73 26.84 -16.21
N ALA A 289 -7.07 26.40 -17.28
CA ALA A 289 -6.64 25.01 -17.43
C ALA A 289 -5.67 24.60 -16.32
N VAL A 290 -5.77 23.36 -15.83
CA VAL A 290 -4.91 22.84 -14.76
C VAL A 290 -3.45 22.69 -15.20
N GLY A 291 -3.23 22.51 -16.50
CA GLY A 291 -1.91 22.28 -17.10
C GLY A 291 -1.33 20.89 -16.76
N THR A 292 -0.20 20.55 -17.36
CA THR A 292 0.46 19.25 -17.17
C THR A 292 0.69 18.93 -15.69
N SER A 293 1.31 19.86 -14.95
CA SER A 293 1.59 19.65 -13.53
C SER A 293 0.33 19.50 -12.69
N GLY A 294 -0.79 20.13 -13.07
CA GLY A 294 -2.06 20.01 -12.36
C GLY A 294 -2.87 18.78 -12.74
N SER A 295 -2.40 17.95 -13.68
CA SER A 295 -3.14 16.79 -14.21
C SER A 295 -2.88 15.48 -13.47
N ALA A 296 -1.96 15.44 -12.51
CA ALA A 296 -1.50 14.17 -11.96
C ALA A 296 -2.58 13.42 -11.17
N SER A 297 -2.59 12.08 -11.27
CA SER A 297 -3.39 11.21 -10.41
C SER A 297 -2.80 11.11 -9.01
N ILE A 298 -1.47 10.98 -8.91
CA ILE A 298 -0.75 11.04 -7.65
C ILE A 298 0.36 12.10 -7.66
N TYR A 299 0.45 12.84 -6.57
CA TYR A 299 1.49 13.82 -6.27
C TYR A 299 2.37 13.31 -5.14
N ILE A 300 3.67 13.16 -5.40
CA ILE A 300 4.65 12.68 -4.42
C ILE A 300 5.64 13.82 -4.13
N HIS A 301 5.38 14.55 -3.05
CA HIS A 301 6.23 15.64 -2.56
C HIS A 301 7.18 15.20 -1.44
N ALA A 302 6.88 14.06 -0.84
CA ALA A 302 7.69 13.42 0.19
C ALA A 302 8.96 12.78 -0.36
N SER A 303 9.94 12.56 0.52
CA SER A 303 11.21 11.90 0.21
C SER A 303 11.38 10.62 1.02
N TYR A 304 12.28 9.73 0.59
CA TYR A 304 12.54 8.44 1.23
C TYR A 304 11.28 7.55 1.29
N ILE A 305 10.64 7.34 0.14
CA ILE A 305 9.48 6.46 0.03
C ILE A 305 9.84 5.27 -0.85
N THR A 306 9.43 4.08 -0.40
CA THR A 306 9.40 2.90 -1.24
C THR A 306 7.96 2.54 -1.59
N PHE A 307 7.70 2.34 -2.87
CA PHE A 307 6.49 1.73 -3.40
C PHE A 307 6.81 0.34 -3.92
N GLU A 308 5.96 -0.63 -3.60
CA GLU A 308 6.15 -2.01 -4.02
C GLU A 308 4.83 -2.66 -4.44
N ASP A 309 4.84 -3.41 -5.55
CA ASP A 309 3.70 -4.22 -5.99
C ASP A 309 2.39 -3.43 -6.18
N ILE A 310 2.45 -2.23 -6.78
CA ILE A 310 1.31 -1.32 -6.98
C ILE A 310 1.34 -0.62 -8.34
N ALA A 311 0.16 -0.36 -8.91
CA ALA A 311 -0.02 0.40 -10.15
C ALA A 311 -0.53 1.83 -9.92
N PHE A 312 -0.06 2.75 -10.75
CA PHE A 312 -0.51 4.14 -10.84
C PHE A 312 -1.01 4.41 -12.26
N GLU A 313 -2.19 5.02 -12.39
CA GLU A 313 -2.79 5.30 -13.69
C GLU A 313 -3.32 6.72 -13.78
N ASN A 314 -3.20 7.32 -14.97
CA ASN A 314 -4.11 8.36 -15.41
C ASN A 314 -5.02 7.85 -16.53
N SER A 315 -6.31 7.74 -16.23
CA SER A 315 -7.34 7.17 -17.10
C SER A 315 -8.04 8.22 -17.98
N ALA A 316 -7.53 9.46 -18.06
CA ALA A 316 -8.14 10.53 -18.85
C ALA A 316 -8.22 10.24 -20.36
N GLY A 317 -7.40 9.31 -20.88
CA GLY A 317 -7.34 8.96 -22.30
C GLY A 317 -6.31 9.76 -23.08
N GLU A 318 -6.49 9.87 -24.40
CA GLU A 318 -5.63 10.66 -25.29
C GLU A 318 -6.45 11.51 -26.26
N GLY A 319 -5.82 12.52 -26.85
CA GLY A 319 -6.42 13.33 -27.90
C GLY A 319 -6.15 14.82 -27.70
N LYS A 320 -6.42 15.61 -28.75
CA LYS A 320 -6.15 17.05 -28.73
C LYS A 320 -6.90 17.76 -27.61
N GLU A 321 -8.12 17.33 -27.26
CA GLU A 321 -8.94 17.96 -26.22
C GLU A 321 -8.52 17.59 -24.79
N ILE A 322 -7.78 16.49 -24.62
CA ILE A 322 -7.23 16.05 -23.33
C ILE A 322 -5.84 16.65 -23.13
N GLY A 323 -4.97 16.51 -24.13
CA GLY A 323 -3.56 16.88 -24.01
C GLY A 323 -2.81 15.94 -23.07
N GLN A 324 -1.99 16.52 -22.18
CA GLN A 324 -1.17 15.79 -21.22
C GLN A 324 -2.01 15.26 -20.05
N ALA A 325 -1.70 14.06 -19.56
CA ALA A 325 -2.40 13.43 -18.46
C ALA A 325 -1.43 12.58 -17.62
N VAL A 326 -0.95 13.17 -16.53
CA VAL A 326 0.13 12.59 -15.72
C VAL A 326 -0.43 11.51 -14.79
N ALA A 327 0.16 10.31 -14.77
CA ALA A 327 -0.15 9.31 -13.75
C ALA A 327 0.55 9.65 -12.45
N VAL A 328 1.86 9.87 -12.50
CA VAL A 328 2.68 10.17 -11.32
C VAL A 328 3.45 11.47 -11.52
N PHE A 329 3.20 12.44 -10.64
CA PHE A 329 4.03 13.63 -10.48
C PHE A 329 4.91 13.47 -9.24
N THR A 330 6.21 13.73 -9.38
CA THR A 330 7.12 13.74 -8.24
C THR A 330 8.16 14.86 -8.26
N ASP A 331 8.32 15.50 -7.10
CA ASP A 331 9.48 16.32 -6.72
C ASP A 331 10.15 15.80 -5.42
N GLY A 332 9.81 14.57 -5.03
CA GLY A 332 10.44 13.84 -3.93
C GLY A 332 11.83 13.32 -4.27
N ASP A 333 12.73 13.30 -3.28
CA ASP A 333 14.06 12.70 -3.39
C ASP A 333 14.09 11.29 -2.78
N PHE A 334 14.99 10.45 -3.24
CA PHE A 334 15.16 9.07 -2.76
C PHE A 334 13.86 8.25 -2.79
N LEU A 335 13.21 8.26 -3.96
CA LEU A 335 12.04 7.42 -4.21
C LEU A 335 12.47 6.10 -4.84
N PHE A 336 11.95 5.00 -4.31
CA PHE A 336 12.13 3.67 -4.86
C PHE A 336 10.79 3.09 -5.29
N PHE A 337 10.68 2.69 -6.54
CA PHE A 337 9.54 1.97 -7.08
C PHE A 337 10.02 0.58 -7.49
N ASN A 338 9.46 -0.46 -6.88
CA ASN A 338 9.87 -1.84 -7.10
C ASN A 338 8.68 -2.68 -7.54
N ARG A 339 8.74 -3.27 -8.74
CA ARG A 339 7.61 -4.01 -9.33
C ARG A 339 6.33 -3.19 -9.38
N CYS A 340 6.45 -1.92 -9.76
CA CYS A 340 5.31 -1.01 -9.95
C CYS A 340 4.90 -0.90 -11.41
N ARG A 341 3.66 -0.48 -11.66
CA ARG A 341 3.17 -0.16 -13.01
C ARG A 341 2.80 1.32 -13.12
N PHE A 342 3.12 1.94 -14.26
CA PHE A 342 2.80 3.33 -14.57
C PHE A 342 2.03 3.35 -15.89
N LEU A 343 0.74 3.65 -15.82
CA LEU A 343 -0.21 3.50 -16.91
C LEU A 343 -0.74 4.87 -17.35
N GLY A 344 -0.72 5.14 -18.65
CA GLY A 344 -1.15 6.44 -19.16
C GLY A 344 -1.00 6.56 -20.67
N ASN A 345 -0.97 7.81 -21.13
CA ASN A 345 -0.77 8.16 -22.52
C ASN A 345 0.33 9.23 -22.64
N GLN A 346 -0.03 10.47 -22.95
CA GLN A 346 0.92 11.57 -23.03
C GLN A 346 1.30 12.01 -21.61
N ASP A 347 2.61 12.11 -21.35
CA ASP A 347 3.19 12.59 -20.08
C ASP A 347 2.92 11.67 -18.86
N THR A 348 2.90 10.33 -19.02
CA THR A 348 2.59 9.36 -17.93
C THR A 348 3.39 9.57 -16.62
N LEU A 349 4.72 9.65 -16.70
CA LEU A 349 5.61 9.73 -15.53
C LEU A 349 6.38 11.05 -15.54
N TYR A 350 5.98 11.97 -14.65
CA TYR A 350 6.58 13.28 -14.50
C TYR A 350 7.54 13.34 -13.31
N THR A 351 8.82 13.10 -13.56
CA THR A 351 9.89 13.26 -12.55
C THR A 351 10.31 14.73 -12.45
N TYR A 352 9.37 15.62 -12.11
CA TYR A 352 9.45 17.08 -12.16
C TYR A 352 10.76 17.65 -11.63
N GLY A 353 11.19 17.21 -10.45
CA GLY A 353 12.54 17.47 -9.92
C GLY A 353 12.90 18.92 -9.58
N ARG A 354 11.99 19.89 -9.73
CA ARG A 354 12.27 21.35 -9.65
C ARG A 354 11.73 22.11 -8.42
N PHE A 355 11.16 21.45 -7.39
CA PHE A 355 10.68 22.13 -6.18
C PHE A 355 11.08 21.44 -4.86
N GLY A 356 11.04 22.25 -3.78
CA GLY A 356 11.47 21.93 -2.42
C GLY A 356 12.29 23.08 -1.84
N LYS A 357 12.20 23.35 -0.52
CA LYS A 357 12.86 24.46 0.21
C LYS A 357 14.38 24.54 0.03
N PHE A 358 14.99 23.53 -0.61
CA PHE A 358 16.42 23.37 -0.85
C PHE A 358 16.84 23.25 -2.33
N GLY A 359 15.94 23.39 -3.32
CA GLY A 359 16.30 23.52 -4.75
C GLY A 359 17.24 22.46 -5.35
N GLY A 360 17.37 21.30 -4.71
CA GLY A 360 18.37 20.27 -5.01
C GLY A 360 17.86 19.17 -5.93
N ILE A 361 18.82 18.44 -6.50
CA ILE A 361 18.60 17.28 -7.38
C ILE A 361 17.70 16.24 -6.69
N LYS A 362 16.74 15.69 -7.43
CA LYS A 362 15.86 14.59 -6.97
C LYS A 362 16.27 13.29 -7.61
N ARG A 363 16.26 12.21 -6.84
CA ARG A 363 16.68 10.86 -7.23
C ARG A 363 15.53 9.88 -7.15
N ASN A 364 15.24 9.18 -8.24
CA ASN A 364 14.21 8.16 -8.30
C ASN A 364 14.81 6.86 -8.87
N TYR A 365 14.52 5.73 -8.24
CA TYR A 365 14.93 4.40 -8.68
C TYR A 365 13.70 3.59 -9.03
N PHE A 366 13.68 3.01 -10.22
CA PHE A 366 12.62 2.15 -10.72
C PHE A 366 13.25 0.79 -11.04
N LYS A 367 12.80 -0.26 -10.36
CA LYS A 367 13.30 -1.61 -10.56
C LYS A 367 12.16 -2.56 -10.87
N ASP A 368 12.34 -3.39 -11.89
CA ASP A 368 11.34 -4.39 -12.29
C ASP A 368 9.96 -3.77 -12.60
N CYS A 369 9.94 -2.50 -13.03
CA CYS A 369 8.71 -1.75 -13.26
C CYS A 369 8.22 -1.86 -14.70
N TYR A 370 6.90 -1.73 -14.90
CA TYR A 370 6.28 -1.55 -16.21
C TYR A 370 5.84 -0.10 -16.40
N ILE A 371 6.19 0.53 -17.52
CA ILE A 371 5.85 1.92 -17.83
C ILE A 371 5.32 1.98 -19.26
N GLU A 372 4.09 2.49 -19.43
CA GLU A 372 3.50 2.69 -20.76
C GLU A 372 3.06 4.13 -21.03
N GLY A 373 3.03 4.49 -22.30
CA GLY A 373 2.48 5.76 -22.74
C GLY A 373 2.64 6.00 -24.23
N THR A 374 2.30 7.22 -24.65
CA THR A 374 2.35 7.63 -26.05
C THR A 374 3.49 8.62 -26.30
N THR A 375 3.31 9.89 -25.94
CA THR A 375 4.26 10.97 -26.20
C THR A 375 4.90 11.43 -24.91
N ASP A 376 6.24 11.52 -24.89
CA ASP A 376 7.02 12.07 -23.78
C ASP A 376 6.68 11.41 -22.43
N PHE A 377 6.34 10.13 -22.44
CA PHE A 377 5.69 9.49 -21.30
C PHE A 377 6.63 9.26 -20.10
N ILE A 378 7.94 9.50 -20.26
CA ILE A 378 8.91 9.66 -19.17
C ILE A 378 9.62 11.01 -19.33
N PHE A 379 9.36 11.97 -18.45
CA PHE A 379 9.85 13.35 -18.62
C PHE A 379 10.05 14.11 -17.30
N GLY A 380 10.86 15.17 -17.35
CA GLY A 380 11.24 15.96 -16.16
C GLY A 380 12.75 16.14 -15.98
N THR A 381 13.16 16.63 -14.79
CA THR A 381 14.56 17.02 -14.52
C THR A 381 15.32 16.10 -13.59
N SER A 382 14.63 15.20 -12.88
CA SER A 382 15.24 14.35 -11.85
C SER A 382 16.34 13.43 -12.42
N ILE A 383 17.20 12.95 -11.53
CA ILE A 383 18.02 11.77 -11.81
C ILE A 383 17.11 10.55 -11.61
N ALA A 384 16.89 9.79 -12.67
CA ALA A 384 16.10 8.57 -12.60
C ALA A 384 16.89 7.38 -13.15
N TYR A 385 16.97 6.33 -12.35
CA TYR A 385 17.61 5.07 -12.69
C TYR A 385 16.53 4.01 -12.89
N PHE A 386 16.47 3.43 -14.09
CA PHE A 386 15.54 2.38 -14.46
C PHE A 386 16.34 1.10 -14.68
N GLU A 387 16.07 0.07 -13.89
CA GLU A 387 16.77 -1.21 -13.92
C GLU A 387 15.77 -2.34 -14.17
N ASN A 388 16.04 -3.15 -15.19
CA ASN A 388 15.18 -4.29 -15.55
C ASN A 388 13.70 -3.89 -15.75
N CYS A 389 13.45 -2.69 -16.28
CA CYS A 389 12.11 -2.19 -16.51
C CYS A 389 11.60 -2.58 -17.91
N HIS A 390 10.28 -2.77 -18.02
CA HIS A 390 9.58 -2.92 -19.29
C HIS A 390 8.95 -1.59 -19.69
N ILE A 391 9.43 -1.03 -20.79
CA ILE A 391 9.00 0.26 -21.34
C ILE A 391 8.16 0.01 -22.60
N HIS A 392 6.91 0.45 -22.62
CA HIS A 392 5.93 0.09 -23.65
C HIS A 392 5.31 1.31 -24.35
N SER A 393 5.54 1.41 -25.66
CA SER A 393 5.06 2.51 -26.49
C SER A 393 3.70 2.20 -27.12
N LYS A 394 2.71 3.06 -26.90
CA LYS A 394 1.35 2.90 -27.43
C LYS A 394 1.09 3.69 -28.72
N LYS A 395 2.08 4.49 -29.16
CA LYS A 395 1.97 5.37 -30.34
C LYS A 395 3.34 5.68 -30.92
N ASN A 396 3.38 5.91 -32.23
CA ASN A 396 4.54 6.44 -32.95
C ASN A 396 4.89 7.84 -32.42
N SER A 397 5.82 7.92 -31.47
CA SER A 397 6.21 9.15 -30.77
C SER A 397 7.53 8.97 -29.99
N TYR A 398 7.67 9.59 -28.82
CA TYR A 398 8.92 9.65 -28.04
C TYR A 398 8.76 8.98 -26.69
N VAL A 399 9.72 8.12 -26.33
CA VAL A 399 9.77 7.48 -25.02
C VAL A 399 10.12 8.49 -23.93
N THR A 400 11.20 9.23 -24.10
CA THR A 400 11.67 10.20 -23.09
C THR A 400 11.67 11.64 -23.56
N ALA A 401 11.42 12.57 -22.64
CA ALA A 401 11.59 14.01 -22.84
C ALA A 401 12.31 14.66 -21.65
N ALA A 402 13.60 14.33 -21.49
CA ALA A 402 14.40 14.83 -20.38
C ALA A 402 14.59 16.36 -20.44
N SER A 403 14.58 17.01 -19.28
CA SER A 403 14.88 18.44 -19.11
C SER A 403 15.90 18.70 -18.01
N THR A 404 16.85 17.77 -17.87
CA THR A 404 18.02 17.81 -16.99
C THR A 404 18.62 19.22 -16.88
N LEU A 405 18.97 19.62 -15.65
CA LEU A 405 19.45 20.95 -15.34
C LEU A 405 20.93 21.14 -15.75
N ALA A 406 21.30 22.40 -16.02
CA ALA A 406 22.70 22.76 -16.24
C ALA A 406 23.55 22.36 -15.02
N GLY A 407 24.70 21.74 -15.25
CA GLY A 407 25.59 21.27 -14.18
C GLY A 407 25.21 19.92 -13.54
N GLN A 408 23.99 19.41 -13.76
CA GLN A 408 23.59 18.10 -13.25
C GLN A 408 24.33 16.99 -14.01
N LYS A 409 25.06 16.12 -13.30
CA LYS A 409 25.92 15.10 -13.94
C LYS A 409 25.10 14.07 -14.74
N TYR A 410 24.03 13.57 -14.15
CA TYR A 410 23.16 12.54 -14.74
C TYR A 410 21.74 13.05 -15.01
N GLY A 411 21.03 12.39 -15.91
CA GLY A 411 19.60 12.57 -16.13
C GLY A 411 18.92 11.22 -15.98
N TYR A 412 18.42 10.68 -17.07
CA TYR A 412 17.87 9.33 -17.11
C TYR A 412 18.90 8.29 -17.50
N VAL A 413 18.89 7.16 -16.79
CA VAL A 413 19.75 6.00 -17.04
C VAL A 413 18.87 4.76 -17.04
N PHE A 414 18.83 4.06 -18.17
CA PHE A 414 18.12 2.79 -18.34
C PHE A 414 19.15 1.67 -18.47
N VAL A 415 19.02 0.63 -17.65
CA VAL A 415 19.92 -0.51 -17.60
C VAL A 415 19.10 -1.79 -17.68
N ASP A 416 19.48 -2.69 -18.59
CA ASP A 416 18.85 -3.99 -18.80
C ASP A 416 17.33 -3.90 -19.01
N CYS A 417 16.86 -2.77 -19.58
CA CYS A 417 15.44 -2.54 -19.83
C CYS A 417 14.99 -3.14 -21.17
N ARG A 418 13.71 -3.46 -21.27
CA ARG A 418 13.08 -3.96 -22.50
C ARG A 418 12.11 -2.93 -23.08
N LEU A 419 12.35 -2.50 -24.32
CA LEU A 419 11.50 -1.56 -25.04
C LEU A 419 10.63 -2.30 -26.05
N THR A 420 9.33 -2.10 -25.96
CA THR A 420 8.31 -2.73 -26.83
C THR A 420 7.26 -1.70 -27.24
N ALA A 421 6.36 -2.09 -28.15
CA ALA A 421 5.24 -1.26 -28.54
C ALA A 421 4.00 -2.08 -28.86
N ASP A 422 2.85 -1.40 -28.88
CA ASP A 422 1.59 -1.93 -29.39
C ASP A 422 1.72 -2.37 -30.86
N GLU A 423 0.81 -3.24 -31.31
CA GLU A 423 0.75 -3.68 -32.69
C GLU A 423 0.56 -2.48 -33.66
N GLY A 424 1.34 -2.47 -34.75
CA GLY A 424 1.29 -1.40 -35.75
C GLY A 424 2.09 -0.14 -35.40
N ILE A 425 2.69 -0.08 -34.21
CA ILE A 425 3.60 1.00 -33.82
C ILE A 425 5.02 0.65 -34.24
N ASP A 426 5.59 1.46 -35.13
CA ASP A 426 6.85 1.19 -35.83
C ASP A 426 7.81 2.40 -35.92
N LYS A 427 7.40 3.56 -35.42
CA LYS A 427 8.11 4.84 -35.58
C LYS A 427 8.23 5.60 -34.26
N CYS A 428 8.92 5.00 -33.30
CA CYS A 428 9.25 5.63 -32.03
C CYS A 428 10.71 6.06 -31.96
N TYR A 429 10.95 7.09 -31.16
CA TYR A 429 12.29 7.52 -30.75
C TYR A 429 12.52 7.21 -29.26
N LEU A 430 13.76 6.90 -28.90
CA LEU A 430 14.24 6.75 -27.52
C LEU A 430 14.03 8.02 -26.70
N GLY A 431 14.04 9.19 -27.34
CA GLY A 431 13.67 10.44 -26.71
C GLY A 431 14.05 11.68 -27.49
N ARG A 432 13.78 12.82 -26.85
CA ARG A 432 14.07 14.16 -27.36
C ARG A 432 14.38 15.18 -26.25
N PRO A 433 15.22 16.18 -26.49
CA PRO A 433 15.60 17.18 -25.49
C PRO A 433 14.50 18.21 -25.23
N TRP A 434 13.73 18.03 -24.15
CA TRP A 434 12.83 19.08 -23.68
C TRP A 434 13.59 20.25 -23.04
N GLY A 435 14.72 19.97 -22.37
CA GLY A 435 15.66 20.97 -21.85
C GLY A 435 17.00 20.99 -22.61
N ALA A 436 17.68 22.14 -22.61
CA ALA A 436 18.94 22.32 -23.35
C ALA A 436 20.08 21.40 -22.87
N TYR A 437 20.03 20.93 -21.62
CA TYR A 437 21.05 20.04 -21.04
C TYR A 437 20.53 18.62 -20.84
N ALA A 438 19.43 18.24 -21.52
CA ALA A 438 18.79 16.94 -21.37
C ALA A 438 19.78 15.78 -21.48
N LYS A 439 19.70 14.82 -20.56
CA LYS A 439 20.55 13.63 -20.57
C LYS A 439 19.73 12.35 -20.45
N THR A 440 19.94 11.43 -21.38
CA THR A 440 19.33 10.10 -21.34
C THR A 440 20.33 9.06 -21.85
N VAL A 441 20.47 7.96 -21.12
CA VAL A 441 21.41 6.88 -21.45
C VAL A 441 20.70 5.53 -21.40
N PHE A 442 20.89 4.69 -22.42
CA PHE A 442 20.43 3.30 -22.45
C PHE A 442 21.62 2.33 -22.49
N ILE A 443 21.68 1.39 -21.54
CA ILE A 443 22.76 0.40 -21.39
C ILE A 443 22.13 -0.99 -21.40
N HIS A 444 22.62 -1.87 -22.28
CA HIS A 444 22.20 -3.27 -22.39
C HIS A 444 20.67 -3.46 -22.55
N CYS A 445 20.00 -2.49 -23.17
CA CYS A 445 18.56 -2.57 -23.35
C CYS A 445 18.19 -3.38 -24.60
N GLU A 446 17.12 -4.17 -24.53
CA GLU A 446 16.49 -4.79 -25.69
C GLU A 446 15.60 -3.77 -26.39
N LEU A 447 15.96 -3.36 -27.60
CA LEU A 447 15.22 -2.40 -28.41
C LEU A 447 14.39 -3.11 -29.47
N GLY A 448 13.06 -3.06 -29.32
CA GLY A 448 12.11 -3.58 -30.32
C GLY A 448 12.17 -2.84 -31.66
N SER A 449 11.57 -3.42 -32.70
CA SER A 449 11.68 -2.94 -34.09
C SER A 449 10.98 -1.60 -34.36
N HIS A 450 10.20 -1.13 -33.39
CA HIS A 450 9.52 0.15 -33.41
C HIS A 450 10.46 1.33 -33.16
N ILE A 451 11.67 1.10 -32.63
CA ILE A 451 12.66 2.16 -32.45
C ILE A 451 13.32 2.45 -33.80
N LEU A 452 13.20 3.70 -34.25
CA LEU A 452 13.76 4.16 -35.51
C LEU A 452 15.29 4.08 -35.55
N PRO A 453 15.91 3.84 -36.72
CA PRO A 453 17.37 3.81 -36.87
C PRO A 453 18.09 5.03 -36.29
N GLU A 454 17.51 6.22 -36.47
CA GLU A 454 17.98 7.50 -35.94
C GLU A 454 18.13 7.48 -34.40
N GLY A 455 17.30 6.68 -33.72
CA GLY A 455 17.23 6.50 -32.27
C GLY A 455 16.63 7.70 -31.54
N TRP A 456 17.09 8.91 -31.86
CA TRP A 456 16.77 10.15 -31.13
C TRP A 456 16.25 11.22 -32.07
N HIS A 457 15.44 12.13 -31.55
CA HIS A 457 14.87 13.23 -32.32
C HIS A 457 15.19 14.57 -31.63
N ASP A 458 15.47 15.60 -32.43
CA ASP A 458 15.68 16.95 -31.90
C ASP A 458 14.32 17.62 -31.63
N TRP A 459 14.21 18.42 -30.57
CA TRP A 459 12.97 19.13 -30.28
C TRP A 459 12.70 20.25 -31.31
N GLU A 460 13.73 20.77 -32.00
CA GLU A 460 13.70 21.86 -33.00
C GLU A 460 12.58 22.89 -32.78
N LYS A 461 12.85 23.90 -31.93
CA LYS A 461 11.92 25.00 -31.68
C LYS A 461 12.52 26.32 -32.13
N GLU A 462 11.84 26.98 -33.06
CA GLU A 462 12.21 28.29 -33.56
C GLU A 462 12.43 29.29 -32.41
N GLY A 463 13.53 30.03 -32.46
CA GLY A 463 13.92 30.99 -31.43
C GLY A 463 14.44 30.40 -30.11
N LYS A 464 14.67 29.08 -30.02
CA LYS A 464 15.33 28.44 -28.87
C LYS A 464 16.78 28.03 -29.20
N PRO A 465 17.69 28.01 -28.21
CA PRO A 465 19.05 27.53 -28.40
C PRO A 465 19.06 26.09 -28.94
N ASP A 466 20.04 25.79 -29.79
CA ASP A 466 20.28 24.44 -30.27
C ASP A 466 20.50 23.49 -29.09
N THR A 467 19.52 22.62 -28.85
CA THR A 467 19.53 21.69 -27.73
C THR A 467 20.51 20.53 -27.95
N LYS A 468 20.84 20.21 -29.21
CA LYS A 468 21.79 19.14 -29.57
C LYS A 468 23.19 19.43 -29.04
N LYS A 469 23.56 20.71 -28.94
CA LYS A 469 24.91 21.15 -28.52
C LYS A 469 25.25 20.75 -27.09
N ASN A 470 24.26 20.76 -26.20
CA ASN A 470 24.45 20.65 -24.75
C ASN A 470 23.76 19.41 -24.15
N SER A 471 22.87 18.76 -24.90
CA SER A 471 22.28 17.49 -24.50
C SER A 471 23.27 16.33 -24.55
N TYR A 472 23.03 15.29 -23.76
CA TYR A 472 23.84 14.08 -23.75
C TYR A 472 22.96 12.83 -23.88
N TYR A 473 22.87 12.32 -25.09
CA TYR A 473 22.11 11.12 -25.42
C TYR A 473 23.07 10.01 -25.80
N ALA A 474 23.06 8.89 -25.07
CA ALA A 474 24.07 7.86 -25.26
C ALA A 474 23.52 6.43 -25.14
N GLU A 475 24.20 5.51 -25.82
CA GLU A 475 23.87 4.08 -25.80
C GLU A 475 25.12 3.23 -25.55
N TYR A 476 24.96 2.08 -24.89
CA TYR A 476 25.97 1.03 -24.77
C TYR A 476 25.35 -0.37 -24.88
N GLY A 477 25.88 -1.20 -25.78
CA GLY A 477 25.55 -2.64 -25.81
C GLY A 477 24.06 -2.97 -25.92
N ASN A 478 23.22 -2.04 -26.40
CA ASN A 478 21.82 -2.31 -26.71
C ASN A 478 21.73 -3.36 -27.82
N PHE A 479 20.69 -4.19 -27.78
CA PHE A 479 20.48 -5.27 -28.74
C PHE A 479 19.02 -5.32 -29.21
N GLY A 480 18.70 -6.26 -30.10
CA GLY A 480 17.38 -6.34 -30.74
C GLY A 480 17.30 -5.55 -32.07
N PRO A 481 16.17 -5.63 -32.78
CA PRO A 481 16.02 -5.02 -34.10
C PRO A 481 16.13 -3.48 -34.10
N GLY A 482 15.66 -2.80 -33.05
CA GLY A 482 15.75 -1.34 -32.89
C GLY A 482 17.15 -0.82 -32.51
N ALA A 483 18.07 -1.73 -32.16
CA ALA A 483 19.48 -1.39 -31.93
C ALA A 483 20.28 -1.24 -33.24
N ARG A 484 19.67 -1.54 -34.40
CA ARG A 484 20.32 -1.48 -35.72
C ARG A 484 20.17 -0.10 -36.36
N GLY A 485 21.10 0.21 -37.27
CA GLY A 485 21.04 1.40 -38.12
C GLY A 485 21.83 2.61 -37.59
N PRO A 486 21.96 3.67 -38.40
CA PRO A 486 22.75 4.84 -38.04
C PRO A 486 21.99 5.74 -37.05
N ARG A 487 22.57 5.95 -35.87
CA ARG A 487 22.10 6.98 -34.94
C ARG A 487 22.33 8.38 -35.51
N VAL A 488 21.54 9.35 -35.04
CA VAL A 488 21.80 10.77 -35.30
C VAL A 488 23.23 11.16 -34.90
N LYS A 489 23.87 12.03 -35.68
CA LYS A 489 25.30 12.39 -35.53
C LYS A 489 25.67 13.02 -34.19
N TRP A 490 24.69 13.57 -33.47
CA TRP A 490 24.88 14.21 -32.17
C TRP A 490 24.65 13.24 -30.99
N ALA A 491 24.22 12.01 -31.25
CA ALA A 491 24.20 10.97 -30.23
C ALA A 491 25.62 10.49 -29.91
N HIS A 492 25.81 10.00 -28.70
CA HIS A 492 27.07 9.47 -28.21
C HIS A 492 27.02 7.94 -28.11
N SER A 493 28.17 7.30 -28.29
CA SER A 493 28.35 5.90 -27.92
C SER A 493 29.25 5.83 -26.71
N LEU A 494 28.77 5.19 -25.64
CA LEU A 494 29.61 4.92 -24.49
C LEU A 494 30.63 3.82 -24.83
N ARG A 495 31.70 3.75 -24.05
CA ARG A 495 32.64 2.62 -24.06
C ARG A 495 32.51 1.84 -22.76
N GLU A 496 33.02 0.61 -22.77
CA GLU A 496 32.95 -0.29 -21.61
C GLU A 496 33.49 0.36 -20.32
N LYS A 497 34.61 1.09 -20.42
CA LYS A 497 35.19 1.80 -19.27
C LYS A 497 34.29 2.90 -18.69
N ASP A 498 33.36 3.44 -19.49
CA ASP A 498 32.44 4.48 -19.07
C ASP A 498 31.27 3.88 -18.25
N LEU A 499 31.01 2.56 -18.35
CA LEU A 499 29.92 1.88 -17.62
C LEU A 499 30.00 2.03 -16.11
N ARG A 500 31.22 2.01 -15.55
CA ARG A 500 31.42 2.18 -14.11
C ARG A 500 30.85 3.51 -13.61
N GLU A 501 30.88 4.56 -14.42
CA GLU A 501 30.32 5.88 -14.08
C GLU A 501 28.78 5.91 -14.10
N TYR A 502 28.14 4.92 -14.72
CA TYR A 502 26.69 4.72 -14.77
C TYR A 502 26.21 3.55 -13.90
N SER A 503 27.06 3.04 -13.00
CA SER A 503 26.62 2.13 -11.94
C SER A 503 25.58 2.81 -11.03
N PHE A 504 24.69 2.00 -10.46
CA PHE A 504 23.65 2.48 -9.55
C PHE A 504 24.23 3.39 -8.45
N GLU A 505 25.33 2.98 -7.82
CA GLU A 505 25.98 3.73 -6.76
C GLU A 505 26.52 5.07 -7.26
N LYS A 506 27.10 5.13 -8.46
CA LYS A 506 27.63 6.39 -9.01
C LYS A 506 26.56 7.38 -9.41
N VAL A 507 25.39 6.89 -9.84
CA VAL A 507 24.26 7.73 -10.26
C VAL A 507 23.45 8.19 -9.05
N MET A 508 23.18 7.28 -8.11
CA MET A 508 22.30 7.53 -6.96
C MET A 508 23.04 8.04 -5.73
N TYR A 509 24.30 7.64 -5.50
CA TYR A 509 25.14 8.04 -4.37
C TYR A 509 26.21 9.02 -4.84
N GLN A 510 25.78 10.25 -5.13
CA GLN A 510 26.71 11.30 -5.47
C GLN A 510 27.59 11.61 -4.25
N SER A 511 28.89 11.37 -4.38
CA SER A 511 29.89 11.47 -3.30
C SER A 511 29.97 12.84 -2.64
N GLN A 512 29.44 13.87 -3.29
CA GLN A 512 29.44 15.25 -2.81
C GLN A 512 28.34 15.53 -1.78
N ASP A 513 27.35 14.65 -1.65
CA ASP A 513 26.18 14.89 -0.81
C ASP A 513 26.34 14.35 0.63
N GLY A 514 27.34 13.48 0.87
CA GLY A 514 27.55 12.82 2.16
C GLY A 514 26.43 11.84 2.58
N ILE A 515 25.44 11.60 1.71
CA ILE A 515 24.29 10.73 1.96
C ILE A 515 24.47 9.42 1.17
N VAL A 516 24.47 8.29 1.87
CA VAL A 516 24.37 6.95 1.28
C VAL A 516 22.93 6.46 1.47
N TRP A 517 22.12 6.53 0.42
CA TRP A 517 20.72 6.11 0.47
C TRP A 517 20.58 4.65 0.03
N ASP A 518 20.41 3.70 0.94
CA ASP A 518 20.02 2.36 0.50
C ASP A 518 18.51 2.33 0.21
N PRO A 519 18.08 2.07 -1.05
CA PRO A 519 16.66 1.95 -1.38
C PRO A 519 15.96 0.84 -0.59
N TYR A 520 16.69 -0.18 -0.15
CA TYR A 520 16.14 -1.30 0.62
C TYR A 520 16.07 -1.03 2.13
N ASN A 521 16.71 0.02 2.64
CA ASN A 521 16.59 0.41 4.06
C ASN A 521 15.19 0.91 4.44
N ASN A 522 14.33 1.19 3.46
CA ASN A 522 12.93 1.55 3.67
C ASN A 522 11.97 0.36 3.52
N LYS A 523 12.46 -0.89 3.44
CA LYS A 523 11.64 -2.10 3.28
C LYS A 523 11.35 -2.86 4.56
#